data_AF-A0A7V0MEU7-F1
#
_entry.id   AF-A0A7V0MEU7-F1
#
_cell.length_a   1.000
_cell.length_b   1.000
_cell.length_c   1.000
_cell.angle_alpha   90.00
_cell.angle_beta   90.00
_cell.angle_gamma   90.00
#
_symmetry.space_group_name_H-M   'P 1'
#
loop_
_entity.id
_entity.type
_entity.pdbx_description
1 polymer ?
#
loop_
_entity_poly.entity_id
_entity_poly.type
_entity_poly.pdbx_seq_one_letter_code
_entity_poly.pdbx_strand_id
1 'polypeptide(L)'
;MNYNRLTLTFYGPHAHLEQKFFDHYYKSVLGITRLSLVAGLILYAAFGILDALMLPGVKDKTWFVRYALICPFISSIILLSYHKSYKKYWQLSLILVIFSAGVGIIYMITVAPPSVGYLYYVGLILVIFFCYTFFRTRFIWATITCWTLVLLLLSSGR
;
A
#
# COMPACT_ATOMS: atom_id res chain seq x y z
N MET A 1 -32.16 -7.31 7.38
CA MET A 1 -30.75 -7.74 7.53
C MET A 1 -30.07 -6.74 8.44
N ASN A 2 -29.66 -7.16 9.64
CA ASN A 2 -29.05 -6.27 10.63
C ASN A 2 -27.54 -6.25 10.43
N TYR A 3 -27.02 -5.11 9.99
CA TYR A 3 -25.58 -4.90 9.78
C TYR A 3 -25.19 -3.48 10.22
N ASN A 4 -23.97 -3.34 10.73
CA ASN A 4 -23.46 -2.05 11.16
C ASN A 4 -23.22 -1.16 9.92
N ARG A 5 -23.80 0.04 9.86
CA ARG A 5 -23.69 0.91 8.67
C ARG A 5 -22.26 1.43 8.43
N LEU A 6 -21.43 1.47 9.46
CA LEU A 6 -20.05 1.96 9.37
C LEU A 6 -19.08 0.83 9.00
N THR A 7 -19.12 -0.28 9.74
CA THR A 7 -18.18 -1.41 9.53
C THR A 7 -18.68 -2.45 8.53
N LEU A 8 -19.97 -2.39 8.16
CA LEU A 8 -20.69 -3.36 7.33
C LEU A 8 -20.73 -4.79 7.91
N THR A 9 -20.45 -4.94 9.21
CA THR A 9 -20.41 -6.22 9.91
C THR A 9 -21.83 -6.69 10.24
N PHE A 10 -22.14 -7.97 9.98
CA PHE A 10 -23.40 -8.58 10.40
C PHE A 10 -23.45 -8.78 11.92
N TYR A 11 -24.60 -8.46 12.55
CA TYR A 11 -24.77 -8.61 13.99
C TYR A 11 -26.13 -9.23 14.35
N GLY A 12 -26.26 -9.68 15.61
CA GLY A 12 -27.45 -10.34 16.12
C GLY A 12 -27.67 -11.72 15.47
N PRO A 13 -28.90 -12.07 15.04
CA PRO A 13 -29.21 -13.41 14.54
C PRO A 13 -28.41 -13.81 13.29
N HIS A 14 -27.83 -12.84 12.57
CA HIS A 14 -27.04 -13.07 11.36
C HIS A 14 -25.51 -13.03 11.58
N ALA A 15 -25.03 -12.91 12.82
CA ALA A 15 -23.59 -12.84 13.10
C ALA A 15 -22.80 -14.05 12.57
N HIS A 16 -23.42 -15.24 12.54
CA HIS A 16 -22.82 -16.47 12.00
C HIS A 16 -22.52 -16.41 10.49
N LEU A 17 -23.15 -15.49 9.75
CA LEU A 17 -22.91 -15.29 8.31
C LEU A 17 -21.62 -14.50 8.04
N GLU A 18 -21.15 -13.70 8.99
CA GLU A 18 -19.95 -12.86 8.84
C GLU A 18 -18.72 -13.71 8.53
N GLN A 19 -18.55 -14.84 9.22
CA GLN A 19 -17.41 -15.72 9.02
C GLN A 19 -17.47 -16.43 7.65
N LYS A 20 -18.67 -16.87 7.23
CA LYS A 20 -18.87 -17.47 5.89
C LYS A 20 -18.63 -16.43 4.79
N PHE A 21 -19.07 -15.19 4.99
CA PHE A 21 -18.81 -14.08 4.08
C PHE A 21 -17.32 -13.80 3.97
N PHE A 22 -16.58 -13.68 5.09
CA PHE A 22 -15.14 -13.46 5.05
C PHE A 22 -14.38 -14.55 4.33
N ASP A 23 -14.77 -15.80 4.53
CA ASP A 23 -14.12 -16.94 3.91
C ASP A 23 -14.32 -16.95 2.40
N HIS A 24 -15.54 -16.65 1.95
CA HIS A 24 -15.86 -16.53 0.54
C HIS A 24 -15.18 -15.31 -0.09
N TYR A 25 -15.23 -14.16 0.58
CA TYR A 25 -14.61 -12.91 0.13
C TYR A 25 -13.09 -13.05 0.01
N TYR A 26 -12.42 -13.64 1.02
CA TYR A 26 -10.98 -13.87 0.96
C TYR A 26 -10.60 -14.71 -0.28
N LYS A 27 -11.33 -15.78 -0.57
CA LYS A 27 -11.07 -16.63 -1.74
C LYS A 27 -11.25 -15.87 -3.06
N SER A 28 -12.27 -15.02 -3.17
CA SER A 28 -12.52 -14.25 -4.39
C SER A 28 -11.52 -13.11 -4.61
N VAL A 29 -10.92 -12.58 -3.54
CA VAL A 29 -10.03 -11.41 -3.61
C VAL A 29 -8.55 -11.81 -3.68
N LEU A 30 -8.17 -12.98 -3.15
CA LEU A 30 -6.77 -13.39 -3.02
C LEU A 30 -5.97 -13.34 -4.33
N GLY A 31 -6.56 -13.79 -5.44
CA GLY A 31 -5.91 -13.76 -6.76
C GLY A 31 -5.64 -12.33 -7.23
N ILE A 32 -6.64 -11.45 -7.10
CA ILE A 32 -6.52 -10.02 -7.42
C ILE A 32 -5.46 -9.38 -6.52
N THR A 33 -5.47 -9.67 -5.22
CA THR A 33 -4.47 -9.15 -4.28
C THR A 33 -3.03 -9.49 -4.69
N ARG A 34 -2.78 -10.73 -5.09
CA ARG A 34 -1.44 -11.16 -5.56
C ARG A 34 -1.03 -10.42 -6.82
N LEU A 35 -1.93 -10.32 -7.79
CA LEU A 35 -1.69 -9.59 -9.03
C LEU A 35 -1.40 -8.11 -8.74
N SER A 36 -2.18 -7.48 -7.86
CA SER A 36 -1.98 -6.10 -7.43
C SER A 36 -0.64 -5.90 -6.72
N LEU A 37 -0.21 -6.84 -5.86
CA LEU A 37 1.11 -6.76 -5.22
C LEU A 37 2.25 -6.83 -6.25
N VAL A 38 2.17 -7.74 -7.21
CA VAL A 38 3.18 -7.88 -8.28
C VAL A 38 3.18 -6.64 -9.18
N ALA A 39 2.01 -6.15 -9.58
CA ALA A 39 1.88 -4.94 -10.37
C ALA A 39 2.43 -3.71 -9.63
N GLY A 40 2.13 -3.58 -8.33
CA GLY A 40 2.65 -2.53 -7.47
C GLY A 40 4.16 -2.59 -7.32
N LEU A 41 4.74 -3.79 -7.16
CA LEU A 41 6.20 -3.99 -7.14
C LEU A 41 6.85 -3.52 -8.44
N ILE A 42 6.34 -3.97 -9.58
CA ILE A 42 6.89 -3.61 -10.90
C ILE A 42 6.79 -2.10 -11.12
N LEU A 43 5.63 -1.51 -10.83
CA LEU A 43 5.41 -0.08 -10.96
C LEU A 43 6.37 0.71 -10.06
N TYR A 44 6.45 0.35 -8.78
CA TYR A 44 7.33 1.03 -7.82
C TYR A 44 8.81 0.90 -8.20
N ALA A 45 9.22 -0.25 -8.73
CA ALA A 45 10.56 -0.50 -9.23
C ALA A 45 10.85 0.29 -10.52
N ALA A 46 9.90 0.36 -11.45
CA ALA A 46 10.06 1.10 -12.72
C ALA A 46 10.27 2.60 -12.49
N PHE A 47 9.63 3.17 -11.47
CA PHE A 47 9.87 4.56 -11.07
C PHE A 47 11.32 4.83 -10.62
N GLY A 48 12.10 3.81 -10.25
CA GLY A 48 13.53 4.01 -10.00
C GLY A 48 14.33 4.38 -11.25
N ILE A 49 13.87 4.01 -12.46
CA ILE A 49 14.46 4.47 -13.72
C ILE A 49 14.25 5.99 -13.85
N LEU A 50 13.05 6.48 -13.48
CA LEU A 50 12.75 7.91 -13.45
C LEU A 50 13.66 8.66 -12.47
N ASP A 51 13.93 8.07 -11.29
CA ASP A 51 14.84 8.67 -10.31
C ASP A 51 16.26 8.87 -10.90
N ALA A 52 16.77 7.91 -11.68
CA ALA A 52 18.09 8.02 -12.30
C ALA A 52 18.16 9.09 -13.39
N LEU A 53 17.06 9.30 -14.13
CA LEU A 53 16.97 10.30 -15.19
C LEU A 53 16.78 11.72 -14.63
N MET A 54 15.92 11.87 -13.63
CA MET A 54 15.51 13.19 -13.12
C MET A 54 16.39 13.69 -11.96
N LEU A 55 17.00 12.77 -11.20
CA LEU A 55 17.68 13.07 -9.94
C LEU A 55 19.04 12.35 -9.82
N PRO A 56 19.95 12.53 -10.79
CA PRO A 56 21.23 11.82 -10.80
C PRO A 56 22.07 12.07 -9.54
N GLY A 57 21.91 13.22 -8.87
CA GLY A 57 22.65 13.59 -7.66
C GLY A 57 22.16 12.95 -6.35
N VAL A 58 20.94 12.40 -6.29
CA VAL A 58 20.42 11.71 -5.09
C VAL A 58 19.93 10.28 -5.39
N LYS A 59 20.15 9.79 -6.62
CA LYS A 59 19.71 8.48 -7.09
C LYS A 59 20.12 7.35 -6.14
N ASP A 60 21.31 7.39 -5.56
CA ASP A 60 21.82 6.29 -4.73
C ASP A 60 21.00 6.15 -3.44
N LYS A 61 20.60 7.29 -2.84
CA LYS A 61 19.74 7.31 -1.65
C LYS A 61 18.33 6.84 -1.99
N THR A 62 17.77 7.26 -3.12
CA THR A 62 16.40 6.90 -3.51
C THR A 62 16.33 5.43 -3.92
N TRP A 63 17.33 4.94 -4.66
CA TRP A 63 17.48 3.53 -5.03
C TRP A 63 17.71 2.63 -3.82
N PHE A 64 18.49 3.08 -2.84
CA PHE A 64 18.64 2.34 -1.59
C PHE A 64 17.27 2.14 -0.91
N VAL A 65 16.50 3.21 -0.75
CA VAL A 65 15.15 3.10 -0.16
C VAL A 65 14.25 2.18 -1.00
N ARG A 66 14.21 2.36 -2.32
CA ARG A 66 13.35 1.55 -3.19
C ARG A 66 13.76 0.08 -3.25
N TYR A 67 15.00 -0.20 -3.64
CA TYR A 67 15.45 -1.55 -3.99
C TYR A 67 16.03 -2.32 -2.82
N ALA A 68 16.53 -1.67 -1.77
CA ALA A 68 17.03 -2.36 -0.58
C ALA A 68 15.97 -2.52 0.52
N LEU A 69 14.99 -1.62 0.60
CA LEU A 69 13.96 -1.68 1.66
C LEU A 69 12.57 -2.04 1.11
N ILE A 70 12.02 -1.22 0.22
CA ILE A 70 10.60 -1.35 -0.15
C ILE A 70 10.33 -2.54 -1.07
N CYS A 71 11.09 -2.72 -2.15
CA CYS A 71 10.91 -3.82 -3.09
C CYS A 71 11.10 -5.20 -2.44
N PRO A 72 12.14 -5.42 -1.60
CA PRO A 72 12.30 -6.66 -0.85
C PRO A 72 11.16 -6.90 0.14
N PHE A 73 10.67 -5.84 0.79
CA PHE A 73 9.52 -5.93 1.68
C PHE A 73 8.25 -6.37 0.94
N ILE A 74 7.91 -5.73 -0.18
CA ILE A 74 6.76 -6.12 -1.02
C ILE A 74 6.91 -7.56 -1.52
N SER A 75 8.12 -7.94 -1.97
CA SER A 75 8.42 -9.30 -2.41
C SER A 75 8.20 -10.33 -1.30
N SER A 76 8.61 -10.00 -0.07
CA SER A 76 8.38 -10.85 1.11
C SER A 76 6.88 -11.02 1.39
N ILE A 77 6.08 -9.96 1.25
CA ILE A 77 4.62 -10.02 1.37
C ILE A 77 3.98 -10.86 0.26
N ILE A 78 4.48 -10.77 -0.98
CA ILE A 78 4.05 -11.64 -2.09
C ILE A 78 4.31 -13.11 -1.74
N LEU A 79 5.50 -13.45 -1.25
CA LEU A 79 5.82 -14.82 -0.82
C LEU A 79 4.91 -15.29 0.31
N LEU A 80 4.72 -14.45 1.34
CA LEU A 80 3.80 -14.73 2.45
C LEU A 80 2.35 -14.94 1.98
N SER A 81 1.94 -14.31 0.88
CA SER A 81 0.58 -14.46 0.33
C SER A 81 0.25 -15.87 -0.14
N TYR A 82 1.26 -16.71 -0.39
CA TYR A 82 1.09 -18.12 -0.75
C TYR A 82 1.01 -19.04 0.48
N HIS A 83 1.31 -18.52 1.68
CA HIS A 83 1.24 -19.30 2.91
C HIS A 83 -0.21 -19.49 3.40
N LYS A 84 -0.51 -20.66 3.98
CA LYS A 84 -1.87 -21.01 4.45
C LYS A 84 -2.40 -20.05 5.52
N SER A 85 -1.51 -19.50 6.36
CA SER A 85 -1.86 -18.53 7.41
C SER A 85 -2.12 -17.11 6.91
N TYR A 86 -1.90 -16.82 5.62
CA TYR A 86 -2.07 -15.47 5.07
C TYR A 86 -3.49 -14.92 5.27
N LYS A 87 -4.49 -15.81 5.28
CA LYS A 87 -5.90 -15.45 5.54
C LYS A 87 -6.12 -14.66 6.83
N LYS A 88 -5.27 -14.84 7.86
CA LYS A 88 -5.37 -14.06 9.10
C LYS A 88 -4.75 -12.66 8.97
N TYR A 89 -3.71 -12.53 8.14
CA TYR A 89 -2.86 -11.33 8.09
C TYR A 89 -3.05 -10.49 6.82
N TRP A 90 -3.86 -10.94 5.86
CA TRP A 90 -3.95 -10.33 4.53
C TRP A 90 -4.32 -8.84 4.51
N GLN A 91 -5.18 -8.38 5.42
CA GLN A 91 -5.49 -6.95 5.53
C GLN A 91 -4.29 -6.17 6.06
N LEU A 92 -3.66 -6.69 7.12
CA LEU A 92 -2.51 -6.06 7.76
C LEU A 92 -1.32 -5.99 6.80
N SER A 93 -1.04 -7.04 6.04
CA SER A 93 0.03 -7.06 5.06
C SER A 93 -0.16 -6.01 3.97
N LEU A 94 -1.39 -5.81 3.49
CA LEU A 94 -1.69 -4.78 2.51
C LEU A 94 -1.49 -3.36 3.06
N ILE A 95 -1.99 -3.11 4.27
CA ILE A 95 -1.79 -1.83 4.95
C ILE A 95 -0.31 -1.53 5.12
N LEU A 96 0.48 -2.52 5.56
CA LEU A 96 1.92 -2.35 5.73
C LEU A 96 2.64 -2.08 4.41
N VAL A 97 2.24 -2.71 3.30
CA VAL A 97 2.79 -2.43 1.96
C VAL A 97 2.51 -1.00 1.55
N ILE A 98 1.25 -0.55 1.66
CA ILE A 98 0.86 0.82 1.28
C ILE A 98 1.58 1.84 2.16
N PHE A 99 1.60 1.60 3.47
CA PHE A 99 2.23 2.50 4.43
C PHE A 99 3.74 2.60 4.23
N SER A 100 4.44 1.47 4.10
CA SER A 100 5.89 1.46 3.85
C SER A 100 6.25 2.11 2.51
N ALA A 101 5.50 1.84 1.44
CA ALA A 101 5.71 2.47 0.14
C ALA A 101 5.50 4.00 0.22
N GLY A 102 4.44 4.44 0.89
CA GLY A 102 4.14 5.86 1.08
C GLY A 102 5.18 6.58 1.93
N VAL A 103 5.58 6.01 3.07
CA VAL A 103 6.65 6.55 3.94
C VAL A 103 7.98 6.61 3.19
N GLY A 104 8.30 5.60 2.37
CA GLY A 104 9.48 5.61 1.52
C GLY A 104 9.47 6.79 0.54
N ILE A 105 8.32 7.10 -0.08
CA ILE A 105 8.20 8.27 -0.96
C ILE A 105 8.29 9.58 -0.18
N ILE A 106 7.65 9.69 0.99
CA ILE A 106 7.75 10.88 1.85
C ILE A 106 9.22 11.14 2.23
N TYR A 107 9.98 10.11 2.58
CA TYR A 107 11.40 10.24 2.83
C TYR A 107 12.19 10.70 1.59
N MET A 108 11.85 10.19 0.40
CA MET A 108 12.47 10.66 -0.84
C MET A 108 12.15 12.14 -1.13
N ILE A 109 10.94 12.62 -0.79
CA ILE A 109 10.56 14.04 -0.89
C ILE A 109 11.46 14.92 -0.01
N THR A 110 11.76 14.50 1.22
CA THR A 110 12.56 15.31 2.17
C THR A 110 14.03 15.38 1.78
N VAL A 111 14.58 14.32 1.19
CA VAL A 111 15.99 14.26 0.74
C VAL A 111 16.17 14.89 -0.63
N ALA A 112 15.14 14.92 -1.48
CA ALA A 112 15.22 15.51 -2.81
C ALA A 112 15.44 17.03 -2.76
N PRO A 113 16.16 17.61 -3.74
CA PRO A 113 16.26 19.06 -3.90
C PRO A 113 14.87 19.71 -4.06
N PRO A 114 14.64 20.92 -3.50
CA PRO A 114 13.35 21.60 -3.60
C PRO A 114 12.87 21.81 -5.05
N SER A 115 13.80 21.95 -6.01
CA SER A 115 13.50 22.14 -7.43
C SER A 115 12.84 20.93 -8.10
N VAL A 116 12.95 19.73 -7.53
CA VAL A 116 12.46 18.48 -8.16
C VAL A 116 11.59 17.65 -7.21
N GLY A 117 11.50 18.03 -5.94
CA GLY A 117 10.66 17.36 -4.94
C GLY A 117 9.19 17.23 -5.36
N TYR A 118 8.70 18.14 -6.22
CA TYR A 118 7.32 18.10 -6.70
C TYR A 118 6.99 16.82 -7.51
N LEU A 119 7.97 16.24 -8.20
CA LEU A 119 7.78 15.00 -8.97
C LEU A 119 7.46 13.80 -8.07
N TYR A 120 7.96 13.80 -6.83
CA TYR A 120 7.69 12.71 -5.89
C TYR A 120 6.26 12.76 -5.31
N TYR A 121 5.57 13.91 -5.32
CA TYR A 121 4.14 13.94 -4.99
C TYR A 121 3.33 13.12 -5.99
N VAL A 122 3.72 13.10 -7.27
CA VAL A 122 3.08 12.24 -8.28
C VAL A 122 3.22 10.77 -7.90
N GLY A 123 4.40 10.37 -7.40
CA GLY A 123 4.62 9.03 -6.85
C GLY A 123 3.70 8.72 -5.67
N LEU A 124 3.54 9.66 -4.73
CA LEU A 124 2.66 9.46 -3.57
C LEU A 124 1.18 9.38 -3.99
N ILE A 125 0.74 10.25 -4.91
CA ILE A 125 -0.61 10.21 -5.49
C ILE A 125 -0.85 8.83 -6.14
N LEU A 126 0.13 8.31 -6.87
CA LEU A 126 0.03 7.00 -7.49
C LEU A 126 -0.11 5.88 -6.45
N VAL A 127 0.63 5.94 -5.32
CA VAL A 127 0.46 4.97 -4.22
C VAL A 127 -0.94 5.03 -3.61
N ILE A 128 -1.47 6.24 -3.39
CA ILE A 128 -2.83 6.44 -2.87
C ILE A 128 -3.87 5.92 -3.86
N PHE A 129 -3.72 6.24 -5.15
CA PHE A 129 -4.61 5.74 -6.20
C PHE A 129 -4.57 4.21 -6.27
N PHE A 130 -3.36 3.64 -6.24
CA PHE A 130 -3.18 2.19 -6.28
C PHE A 130 -3.83 1.50 -5.07
N CYS A 131 -3.76 2.13 -3.88
CA CYS A 131 -4.46 1.69 -2.67
C CYS A 131 -5.97 1.56 -2.89
N TYR A 132 -6.63 2.59 -3.41
CA TYR A 132 -8.10 2.57 -3.54
C TYR A 132 -8.60 1.77 -4.75
N THR A 133 -7.81 1.64 -5.82
CA THR A 133 -8.24 0.98 -7.06
C THR A 133 -7.92 -0.51 -7.07
N PHE A 134 -6.69 -0.89 -6.71
CA PHE A 134 -6.19 -2.26 -6.91
C PHE A 134 -6.21 -3.10 -5.64
N PHE A 135 -6.04 -2.46 -4.48
CA PHE A 135 -6.12 -3.17 -3.21
C PHE A 135 -7.57 -3.16 -2.70
N ARG A 136 -8.24 -4.32 -2.84
CA ARG A 136 -9.57 -4.60 -2.25
C ARG A 136 -9.48 -4.80 -0.72
N THR A 137 -8.81 -3.86 -0.05
CA THR A 137 -8.75 -3.74 1.41
C THR A 137 -10.07 -3.16 1.90
N ARG A 138 -10.42 -3.33 3.19
CA ARG A 138 -11.65 -2.68 3.68
C ARG A 138 -11.46 -1.17 3.63
N PHE A 139 -12.50 -0.46 3.20
CA PHE A 139 -12.49 0.99 2.98
C PHE A 139 -11.93 1.77 4.18
N ILE A 140 -12.36 1.44 5.41
CA ILE A 140 -11.89 2.12 6.63
C ILE A 140 -10.36 2.04 6.78
N TRP A 141 -9.77 0.85 6.59
CA TRP A 141 -8.33 0.67 6.74
C TRP A 141 -7.54 1.39 5.66
N ALA A 142 -8.03 1.38 4.42
CA ALA A 142 -7.44 2.14 3.31
C ALA A 142 -7.48 3.65 3.61
N THR A 143 -8.63 4.14 4.06
CA THR A 143 -8.84 5.55 4.41
C THR A 143 -7.92 5.99 5.53
N ILE A 144 -7.88 5.26 6.65
CA ILE A 144 -6.99 5.58 7.77
C ILE A 144 -5.53 5.65 7.28
N THR A 145 -5.06 4.62 6.56
CA THR A 145 -3.67 4.54 6.09
C THR A 145 -3.31 5.71 5.17
N CYS A 146 -4.15 6.01 4.18
CA CYS A 146 -3.92 7.10 3.25
C CYS A 146 -3.95 8.47 3.93
N TRP A 147 -4.89 8.71 4.85
CA TRP A 147 -4.92 9.97 5.61
C TRP A 147 -3.74 10.09 6.56
N THR A 148 -3.27 9.01 7.16
CA THR A 148 -2.02 9.03 7.94
C THR A 148 -0.83 9.42 7.07
N LEU A 149 -0.72 8.90 5.84
CA LEU A 149 0.33 9.32 4.90
C LEU A 149 0.24 10.80 4.54
N VAL A 150 -0.97 11.33 4.33
CA VAL A 150 -1.19 12.76 4.06
C VAL A 150 -0.79 13.62 5.26
N LEU A 151 -1.18 13.23 6.47
CA LEU A 151 -0.80 13.95 7.70
C LEU A 151 0.71 13.92 7.92
N LEU A 152 1.36 12.78 7.68
CA LEU A 152 2.82 12.66 7.75
C LEU A 152 3.50 13.59 6.74
N LEU A 153 2.99 13.64 5.51
CA LEU A 153 3.49 14.55 4.50
C LEU A 153 3.35 16.02 4.94
N LEU A 154 2.19 16.43 5.45
CA LEU A 154 1.97 17.80 5.94
C LEU A 154 2.88 18.14 7.12
N SER A 155 3.16 17.18 8.00
CA SER A 155 4.08 17.37 9.14
C SER A 155 5.54 17.47 8.71
N SER A 156 5.90 16.98 7.51
CA SER A 156 7.28 16.97 7.01
C SER A 156 7.79 18.34 6.53
N GLY A 157 6.98 19.39 6.62
CA GLY A 157 7.46 20.78 6.66
C GLY A 157 8.24 21.24 5.43
N ARG A 158 7.64 21.12 4.24
CA ARG A 158 8.00 21.90 3.05
C ARG A 158 6.75 22.56 2.46
#